data_AF-A0AAE7ASY9-F1
#
_entry.id   AF-A0AAE7ASY9-F1
#
_cell.length_a   1.000
_cell.length_b   1.000
_cell.length_c   1.000
_cell.angle_alpha   90.00
_cell.angle_beta   90.00
_cell.angle_gamma   90.00
#
_symmetry.space_group_name_H-M   'P 1'
#
loop_
_entity.id
_entity.type
_entity.pdbx_description
1 polymer ?
#
loop_
_entity_poly.entity_id
_entity_poly.type
_entity_poly.pdbx_seq_one_letter_code
_entity_poly.pdbx_strand_id
1 'polypeptide(L)'
;MIIEKASNKEVELLADANFRHPEDVRASLDHDAIAHILKRHGVNSVNVRNGESPITYEDIANYRNIVNNADEIIRAIGKGNKENITAFKQINGYAVVVEQAVNRNSELVLKTMFKSNGNYKNNNAYKKFSSTGLNANAKVQP
;
A
#
# COMPACT_ATOMS: atom_id res chain seq x y z
N MET A 1 15.12 7.37 -7.65
CA MET A 1 14.57 6.63 -6.50
C MET A 1 14.46 7.60 -5.36
N ILE A 2 13.30 7.68 -4.72
CA ILE A 2 13.05 8.47 -3.52
C ILE A 2 13.08 7.51 -2.33
N ILE A 3 13.68 7.93 -1.22
CA ILE A 3 13.77 7.16 0.01
C ILE A 3 13.37 8.08 1.16
N GLU A 4 12.46 7.60 2.00
CA GLU A 4 11.95 8.30 3.17
C GLU A 4 11.92 7.35 4.37
N LYS A 5 11.78 7.90 5.59
CA LYS A 5 11.61 7.06 6.78
C LYS A 5 10.21 6.42 6.78
N ALA A 6 10.11 5.14 7.14
CA ALA A 6 8.83 4.51 7.38
C ALA A 6 8.13 5.17 8.58
N SER A 7 6.80 5.20 8.57
CA SER A 7 6.02 5.75 9.69
C SER A 7 6.08 4.82 10.90
N ASN A 8 5.91 5.39 12.10
CA ASN A 8 5.82 4.58 13.33
C ASN A 8 4.72 3.52 13.23
N LYS A 9 3.58 3.85 12.60
CA LYS A 9 2.46 2.92 12.35
C LYS A 9 2.90 1.71 11.50
N GLU A 10 3.69 1.92 10.45
CA GLU A 10 4.23 0.82 9.65
C GLU A 10 5.25 -0.01 10.43
N VAL A 11 6.13 0.65 11.20
CA VAL A 11 7.17 -0.03 12.00
C VAL A 11 6.54 -0.89 13.10
N GLU A 12 5.54 -0.38 13.82
CA GLU A 12 4.79 -1.11 14.84
C GLU A 12 4.07 -2.33 14.25
N LEU A 13 3.41 -2.16 13.10
CA LEU A 13 2.73 -3.25 12.39
C LEU A 13 3.70 -4.38 11.97
N LEU A 14 4.96 -4.02 11.76
CA LEU A 14 6.02 -4.87 11.23
C LEU A 14 7.11 -5.20 12.25
N ALA A 15 6.83 -5.05 13.56
CA ALA A 15 7.79 -5.33 14.62
C ALA A 15 8.41 -6.74 14.48
N ASP A 16 7.59 -7.72 14.11
CA ASP A 16 8.01 -9.12 13.91
C ASP A 16 8.37 -9.47 12.45
N ALA A 17 8.63 -8.48 11.59
CA ALA A 17 8.99 -8.71 10.18
C ALA A 17 10.46 -9.14 9.99
N ASN A 18 11.25 -9.17 11.07
CA ASN A 18 12.68 -9.53 11.09
C ASN A 18 13.51 -8.66 10.12
N PHE A 19 13.36 -7.34 10.23
CA PHE A 19 14.23 -6.40 9.53
C PHE A 19 15.67 -6.50 10.04
N ARG A 20 16.64 -6.28 9.14
CA ARG A 20 18.06 -6.22 9.46
C ARG A 20 18.39 -5.08 10.44
N HIS A 21 17.71 -3.95 10.26
CA HIS A 21 17.80 -2.72 11.06
C HIS A 21 16.37 -2.22 11.35
N PRO A 22 15.66 -2.77 12.36
CA PRO A 22 14.29 -2.34 12.69
C PRO A 22 14.20 -0.87 13.14
N GLU A 23 15.31 -0.28 13.59
CA GLU A 23 15.44 1.13 13.97
C GLU A 23 15.49 2.12 12.78
N ASP A 24 15.79 1.63 11.57
CA ASP A 24 15.98 2.43 10.35
C ASP A 24 15.25 1.80 9.15
N VAL A 25 13.97 1.47 9.34
CA VAL A 25 13.11 1.03 8.24
C VAL A 25 12.75 2.22 7.36
N ARG A 26 12.96 2.05 6.05
CA ARG A 26 12.75 3.09 5.04
C ARG A 26 11.65 2.70 4.08
N ALA A 27 10.92 3.67 3.53
CA ALA A 27 10.02 3.48 2.41
C ALA A 27 10.68 4.00 1.14
N SER A 28 10.60 3.24 0.05
CA SER A 28 11.22 3.61 -1.23
C SER A 28 10.21 3.64 -2.37
N LEU A 29 10.46 4.59 -3.28
CA LEU A 29 9.74 4.79 -4.53
C LEU A 29 10.74 4.81 -5.68
N ASP A 30 10.69 3.78 -6.52
CA ASP A 30 11.54 3.66 -7.70
C ASP A 30 10.79 4.00 -9.00
N HIS A 31 11.54 4.11 -10.09
CA HIS A 31 10.98 4.47 -11.40
C HIS A 31 10.10 3.34 -11.98
N ASP A 32 10.37 2.09 -11.62
CA ASP A 32 9.59 0.93 -12.06
C ASP A 32 8.18 0.93 -11.46
N ALA A 33 8.06 1.29 -10.18
CA ALA A 33 6.78 1.47 -9.50
C ALA A 33 5.98 2.61 -10.13
N ILE A 34 6.61 3.76 -10.39
CA ILE A 34 5.97 4.90 -11.06
C ILE A 34 5.48 4.48 -12.45
N ALA A 35 6.34 3.83 -13.24
CA ALA A 35 5.99 3.35 -14.58
C ALA A 35 4.85 2.33 -14.53
N HIS A 36 4.88 1.40 -13.58
CA HIS A 36 3.82 0.41 -13.37
C HIS A 36 2.49 1.09 -13.05
N ILE A 37 2.47 2.00 -12.07
CA ILE A 37 1.28 2.72 -11.63
C ILE A 37 0.67 3.50 -12.79
N LEU A 38 1.46 4.30 -13.51
CA LEU A 38 0.94 5.10 -14.62
C LEU A 38 0.45 4.23 -15.78
N LYS A 39 1.15 3.13 -16.08
CA LYS A 39 0.74 2.19 -17.14
C LYS A 39 -0.57 1.50 -16.82
N ARG A 40 -0.81 1.14 -15.55
CA ARG A 40 -1.97 0.34 -15.13
C ARG A 40 -3.14 1.18 -14.63
N HIS A 41 -2.86 2.28 -13.97
CA HIS A 41 -3.81 3.09 -13.21
C HIS A 41 -3.78 4.57 -13.59
N GLY A 42 -2.85 5.01 -14.44
CA GLY A 42 -2.79 6.40 -14.91
C GLY A 42 -3.97 6.80 -15.80
N VAL A 43 -4.14 8.11 -16.03
CA VAL A 43 -5.25 8.71 -16.82
C VAL A 43 -5.49 8.00 -18.17
N ASN A 44 -4.42 7.59 -18.84
CA ASN A 44 -4.47 6.95 -20.15
C ASN A 44 -4.34 5.41 -20.10
N SER A 45 -4.50 4.79 -18.93
CA SER A 45 -4.35 3.35 -18.75
C SER A 45 -5.57 2.57 -19.24
N VAL A 46 -5.39 1.27 -19.49
CA VAL A 46 -6.50 0.39 -19.88
C VAL A 46 -7.50 0.23 -18.73
N ASN A 47 -7.05 0.18 -17.47
CA ASN A 47 -7.98 0.00 -16.36
C ASN A 47 -8.89 1.23 -16.18
N VAL A 48 -8.37 2.44 -16.37
CA VAL A 48 -9.18 3.66 -16.32
C VAL A 48 -10.24 3.65 -17.42
N ARG A 49 -9.89 3.21 -18.63
CA ARG A 49 -10.88 2.98 -19.71
C ARG A 49 -11.94 1.94 -19.34
N ASN A 50 -11.62 1.02 -18.42
CA ASN A 50 -12.52 -0.03 -17.92
C ASN A 50 -13.23 0.36 -16.61
N GLY A 51 -13.22 1.65 -16.23
CA GLY A 51 -13.99 2.17 -15.10
C GLY A 51 -13.22 2.35 -13.79
N GLU A 52 -11.91 2.14 -13.79
CA GLU A 52 -11.06 2.52 -12.66
C GLU A 52 -10.90 4.05 -12.56
N SER A 53 -10.74 4.60 -11.35
CA SER A 53 -10.44 6.02 -11.18
C SER A 53 -8.94 6.27 -11.38
N PRO A 54 -8.54 7.33 -12.11
CA PRO A 54 -7.14 7.51 -12.48
C PRO A 54 -6.27 7.93 -11.29
N ILE A 55 -5.04 7.42 -11.28
CA ILE A 55 -3.92 7.90 -10.48
C ILE A 55 -3.13 8.94 -11.26
N THR A 56 -2.82 10.05 -10.62
CA THR A 56 -2.02 11.16 -11.17
C THR A 56 -0.62 11.17 -10.58
N TYR A 57 0.26 12.02 -11.11
CA TYR A 57 1.57 12.26 -10.50
C TYR A 57 1.45 12.86 -9.09
N GLU A 58 0.44 13.68 -8.84
CA GLU A 58 0.18 14.25 -7.52
C GLU A 58 -0.25 13.19 -6.51
N ASP A 59 -1.10 12.24 -6.92
CA ASP A 59 -1.45 11.08 -6.09
C ASP A 59 -0.19 10.29 -5.71
N ILE A 60 0.70 10.01 -6.68
CA ILE A 60 1.96 9.28 -6.46
C ILE A 60 2.89 10.07 -5.53
N ALA A 61 3.04 11.37 -5.73
CA ALA A 61 3.87 12.23 -4.87
C ALA A 61 3.36 12.25 -3.42
N ASN A 62 2.04 12.11 -3.24
CA ASN A 62 1.39 12.10 -1.92
C ASN A 62 1.22 10.71 -1.31
N TYR A 63 1.76 9.64 -1.90
CA TYR A 63 1.49 8.27 -1.44
C TYR A 63 1.86 8.03 0.04
N ARG A 64 2.92 8.66 0.55
CA ARG A 64 3.31 8.57 1.97
C ARG A 64 2.24 9.15 2.89
N ASN A 65 1.62 10.27 2.52
CA ASN A 65 0.52 10.85 3.28
C ASN A 65 -0.67 9.87 3.34
N ILE A 66 -0.99 9.23 2.21
CA ILE A 66 -2.04 8.21 2.13
C ILE A 66 -1.75 7.05 3.08
N VAL A 67 -0.51 6.53 3.10
CA VAL A 67 -0.12 5.44 3.98
C VAL A 67 -0.17 5.85 5.46
N ASN A 68 0.41 7.00 5.80
CA ASN A 68 0.47 7.49 7.18
C ASN A 68 -0.91 7.74 7.77
N ASN A 69 -1.84 8.22 6.94
CA ASN A 69 -3.21 8.54 7.34
C ASN A 69 -4.20 7.44 6.95
N ALA A 70 -3.74 6.26 6.54
CA ALA A 70 -4.60 5.17 6.08
C ALA A 70 -5.61 4.79 7.17
N ASP A 71 -6.85 4.57 6.77
CA ASP A 71 -7.92 4.14 7.68
C ASP A 71 -7.66 2.71 8.15
N GLU A 72 -7.02 1.89 7.31
CA GLU A 72 -6.63 0.53 7.64
C GLU A 72 -5.36 0.13 6.90
N ILE A 73 -4.50 -0.65 7.55
CA ILE A 73 -3.31 -1.25 6.92
C ILE A 73 -3.32 -2.74 7.23
N ILE A 74 -3.35 -3.56 6.19
CA ILE A 74 -3.33 -5.02 6.32
C ILE A 74 -1.95 -5.53 5.93
N ARG A 75 -1.32 -6.28 6.83
CA ARG A 75 -0.11 -7.05 6.57
C ARG A 75 -0.51 -8.45 6.08
N ALA A 76 0.08 -8.93 5.00
CA ALA A 76 -0.23 -10.23 4.40
C ALA A 76 1.00 -10.89 3.78
N ILE A 77 0.84 -12.17 3.40
CA ILE A 77 1.80 -12.86 2.53
C ILE A 77 1.28 -12.78 1.10
N GLY A 78 1.97 -12.03 0.26
CA GLY A 78 1.69 -11.85 -1.15
C GLY A 78 2.30 -12.93 -2.04
N LYS A 79 2.31 -12.64 -3.34
CA LYS A 79 2.83 -13.54 -4.37
C LYS A 79 4.32 -13.86 -4.13
N GLY A 80 4.68 -15.13 -4.28
CA GLY A 80 6.06 -15.59 -4.11
C GLY A 80 6.50 -15.71 -2.65
N ASN A 81 5.54 -15.89 -1.73
CA ASN A 81 5.77 -15.98 -0.28
C ASN A 81 6.48 -14.73 0.29
N LYS A 82 6.21 -13.57 -0.33
CA LYS A 82 6.79 -12.29 0.07
C LYS A 82 5.77 -11.52 0.87
N GLU A 83 6.20 -11.07 2.02
CA GLU A 83 5.40 -10.23 2.89
C GLU A 83 5.15 -8.85 2.29
N ASN A 84 3.92 -8.35 2.45
CA ASN A 84 3.52 -7.04 1.98
C ASN A 84 2.59 -6.37 3.00
N ILE A 85 2.53 -5.04 2.92
CA ILE A 85 1.48 -4.25 3.55
C ILE A 85 0.62 -3.60 2.48
N THR A 86 -0.67 -3.49 2.75
CA THR A 86 -1.63 -2.79 1.90
C THR A 86 -2.37 -1.78 2.75
N ALA A 87 -2.15 -0.50 2.45
CA ALA A 87 -2.83 0.61 3.09
C ALA A 87 -4.09 0.97 2.30
N PHE A 88 -5.20 1.18 3.02
CA PHE A 88 -6.49 1.56 2.48
C PHE A 88 -6.89 2.93 3.05
N LYS A 89 -7.21 3.86 2.17
CA LYS A 89 -7.72 5.18 2.54
C LYS A 89 -9.01 5.50 1.80
N GLN A 90 -10.04 5.90 2.54
CA GLN A 90 -11.27 6.44 2.02
C GLN A 90 -11.14 7.96 1.84
N ILE A 91 -11.38 8.46 0.64
CA ILE A 91 -11.34 9.90 0.32
C ILE A 91 -12.50 10.22 -0.62
N ASN A 92 -13.45 11.06 -0.20
CA ASN A 92 -14.50 11.62 -1.07
C ASN A 92 -15.22 10.59 -1.96
N GLY A 93 -15.61 9.44 -1.38
CA GLY A 93 -16.27 8.36 -2.13
C GLY A 93 -15.35 7.49 -2.97
N TYR A 94 -14.02 7.68 -2.91
CA TYR A 94 -13.01 6.82 -3.50
C TYR A 94 -12.25 6.03 -2.44
N ALA A 95 -11.92 4.79 -2.77
CA ALA A 95 -10.96 3.97 -2.05
C ALA A 95 -9.61 4.03 -2.77
N VAL A 96 -8.61 4.60 -2.09
CA VAL A 96 -7.21 4.63 -2.51
C VAL A 96 -6.48 3.49 -1.83
N VAL A 97 -5.76 2.69 -2.62
CA VAL A 97 -5.01 1.52 -2.15
C VAL A 97 -3.54 1.71 -2.49
N VAL A 98 -2.67 1.48 -1.51
CA VAL A 98 -1.21 1.53 -1.67
C VAL A 98 -0.62 0.20 -1.20
N GLU A 99 0.11 -0.49 -2.07
CA GLU A 99 0.75 -1.77 -1.76
C GLU A 99 2.26 -1.61 -1.70
N GLN A 100 2.87 -2.00 -0.57
CA GLN A 100 4.31 -2.00 -0.37
C GLN A 100 4.81 -3.41 -0.06
N ALA A 101 5.90 -3.81 -0.70
CA ALA A 101 6.58 -5.06 -0.40
C ALA A 101 7.56 -4.87 0.77
N VAL A 102 7.57 -5.84 1.69
CA VAL A 102 8.53 -5.86 2.80
C VAL A 102 9.83 -6.50 2.33
N ASN A 103 10.90 -5.70 2.32
CA ASN A 103 12.26 -6.14 2.10
C ASN A 103 13.00 -6.16 3.44
N ARG A 104 13.46 -7.34 3.87
CA ARG A 104 14.10 -7.53 5.18
C ARG A 104 15.43 -6.77 5.34
N ASN A 105 15.97 -6.19 4.27
CA ASN A 105 17.04 -5.18 4.35
C ASN A 105 16.52 -3.80 4.81
N SER A 106 15.51 -3.76 5.70
CA SER A 106 14.92 -2.54 6.27
C SER A 106 14.25 -1.60 5.27
N GLU A 107 13.52 -2.16 4.31
CA GLU A 107 12.91 -1.36 3.25
C GLU A 107 11.46 -1.79 2.95
N LEU A 108 10.60 -0.81 2.71
CA LEU A 108 9.23 -0.94 2.21
C LEU A 108 9.16 -0.37 0.80
N VAL A 109 9.15 -1.25 -0.20
CA VAL A 109 9.20 -0.86 -1.61
C VAL A 109 7.79 -0.66 -2.15
N LEU A 110 7.44 0.54 -2.63
CA LEU A 110 6.15 0.76 -3.29
C LEU A 110 6.04 -0.16 -4.53
N LYS A 111 4.95 -0.93 -4.62
CA LYS A 111 4.69 -1.82 -5.76
C LYS A 111 3.60 -1.31 -6.66
N THR A 112 2.50 -0.83 -6.07
CA THR A 112 1.40 -0.23 -6.82
C THR A 112 0.60 0.72 -5.95
N MET A 113 -0.13 1.60 -6.61
CA MET A 113 -1.12 2.49 -6.05
C MET A 113 -2.27 2.55 -7.06
N PHE A 114 -3.50 2.45 -6.58
CA PHE A 114 -4.68 2.49 -7.43
C PHE A 114 -5.89 3.05 -6.70
N LYS A 115 -6.90 3.48 -7.45
CA LYS A 115 -8.07 4.18 -6.92
C LYS A 115 -9.35 3.60 -7.51
N SER A 116 -10.31 3.30 -6.66
CA SER A 116 -11.59 2.73 -7.06
C SER A 116 -12.76 3.51 -6.46
N ASN A 117 -13.89 3.51 -7.15
CA ASN A 117 -15.12 4.12 -6.63
C ASN A 117 -15.67 3.32 -5.45
N GLY A 118 -16.27 4.02 -4.49
CA GLY A 118 -17.00 3.45 -3.36
C GLY A 118 -16.15 3.23 -2.11
N ASN A 119 -16.70 2.39 -1.23
CA ASN A 119 -16.10 2.11 0.07
C ASN A 119 -14.89 1.17 -0.05
N TYR A 120 -13.79 1.46 0.65
CA TYR A 120 -12.58 0.62 0.60
C TYR A 120 -12.82 -0.83 1.03
N LYS A 121 -13.77 -1.09 1.94
CA LYS A 121 -14.14 -2.44 2.37
C LYS A 121 -14.81 -3.26 1.26
N ASN A 122 -15.36 -2.60 0.25
CA ASN A 122 -15.94 -3.28 -0.92
C ASN A 122 -14.90 -3.61 -2.00
N ASN A 123 -13.69 -3.06 -1.89
CA ASN A 123 -12.61 -3.28 -2.84
C ASN A 123 -12.15 -4.74 -2.84
N ASN A 124 -11.80 -5.26 -4.02
CA ASN A 124 -11.35 -6.64 -4.19
C ASN A 124 -10.05 -6.94 -3.43
N ALA A 125 -9.11 -5.98 -3.37
CA ALA A 125 -7.88 -6.12 -2.59
C ALA A 125 -8.19 -6.21 -1.09
N TYR A 126 -9.11 -5.37 -0.59
CA TYR A 126 -9.52 -5.45 0.81
C TYR A 126 -10.11 -6.82 1.14
N LYS A 127 -11.11 -7.29 0.38
CA LYS A 127 -11.74 -8.60 0.60
C LYS A 127 -10.72 -9.75 0.56
N LYS A 128 -9.75 -9.67 -0.34
CA LYS A 128 -8.67 -10.65 -0.47
C LYS A 128 -7.74 -10.64 0.74
N PHE A 129 -7.30 -9.46 1.18
CA PHE A 129 -6.30 -9.36 2.25
C PHE A 129 -6.93 -9.43 3.64
N SER A 130 -8.18 -8.99 3.83
CA SER A 130 -8.87 -9.10 5.12
C SER A 130 -9.12 -10.55 5.54
N SER A 131 -9.23 -11.46 4.56
CA SER A 131 -9.41 -12.90 4.81
C SER A 131 -8.11 -13.68 4.97
N THR A 132 -6.97 -13.10 4.56
CA THR A 132 -5.66 -13.77 4.53
C THR A 132 -4.57 -13.01 5.28
N GLY A 133 -4.93 -11.89 5.92
CA GLY A 133 -4.01 -11.01 6.61
C GLY A 133 -3.39 -11.69 7.83
N LEU A 134 -2.08 -11.51 8.01
CA LEU A 134 -1.34 -12.04 9.15
C LEU A 134 -1.86 -11.45 10.48
N ASN A 135 -2.39 -10.22 10.42
CA ASN A 135 -2.96 -9.53 11.56
C ASN A 135 -4.49 -9.63 11.63
N ALA A 136 -5.14 -10.47 10.81
CA ALA A 136 -6.61 -10.64 10.85
C ALA A 136 -7.12 -11.18 12.21
N ASN A 137 -6.21 -11.75 13.03
CA ASN A 137 -6.49 -12.17 14.41
C ASN A 137 -6.18 -11.07 15.46
N ALA A 138 -5.50 -9.98 15.10
CA ALA A 138 -5.25 -8.85 15.99
C ALA A 138 -6.41 -7.85 15.86
N LYS A 139 -7.58 -8.23 16.37
CA LYS A 139 -8.65 -7.25 16.61
C LYS A 139 -8.10 -6.19 17.57
N VAL A 140 -7.91 -4.98 17.05
CA VAL A 140 -7.68 -3.78 17.85
C VAL A 140 -8.84 -3.67 18.83
N GLN A 141 -8.55 -3.86 20.12
CA GLN A 141 -9.51 -3.57 21.19
C GLN A 141 -9.77 -2.06 21.23
N PRO A 142 -11.01 -1.64 21.54
CA PRO A 142 -11.44 -0.24 21.49
C PRO A 142 -10.61 0.69 22.38
#